data_AF-A0A831KMU2-F1
#
_entry.id   AF-A0A831KMU2-F1
#
_cell.length_a   1.000
_cell.length_b   1.000
_cell.length_c   1.000
_cell.angle_alpha   90.00
_cell.angle_beta   90.00
_cell.angle_gamma   90.00
#
_symmetry.space_group_name_H-M   'P 1'
#
loop_
_entity.id
_entity.type
_entity.pdbx_description
1 polymer ?
#
loop_
_entity_poly.entity_id
_entity_poly.type
_entity_poly.pdbx_seq_one_letter_code
_entity_poly.pdbx_strand_id
1 'polypeptide(L)'
;MTRALIRSLAMLALVLILAWPPGTRAGQPAPGDRIVALVQIANDHDPSISTLGLLVDPRERVRGISIVTRHPAGESPAHTVRRHFTLQRVGSPRGIVVTRKHGREVIALRGHIDPDTGRGVLTIRYLSNALFGSHRECRIRLVHDARGWRLTEPGGAVVTDLYVKTWFLGVSTIAPVCPHG
;
A
#
# COMPACT_ATOMS: atom_id res chain seq x y z
N MET A 1 1.02 29.08 -71.15
CA MET A 1 -0.31 28.69 -70.62
C MET A 1 -0.35 27.17 -70.66
N THR A 2 -0.46 26.36 -69.61
CA THR A 2 -0.81 26.50 -68.20
C THR A 2 -0.28 25.20 -67.54
N ARG A 3 0.61 25.32 -66.53
CA ARG A 3 1.05 24.18 -65.70
C ARG A 3 0.01 23.96 -64.62
N ALA A 4 -0.59 22.78 -64.53
CA ALA A 4 -1.43 22.38 -63.40
C ALA A 4 -0.59 21.52 -62.45
N LEU A 5 -0.22 22.13 -61.31
CA LEU A 5 0.54 21.52 -60.22
C LEU A 5 -0.28 20.47 -59.48
N ILE A 6 0.32 19.30 -59.32
CA ILE A 6 -0.09 18.21 -58.44
C ILE A 6 -0.02 18.72 -56.99
N ARG A 7 -1.16 18.79 -56.30
CA ARG A 7 -1.24 19.13 -54.88
C ARG A 7 -0.78 17.92 -54.05
N SER A 8 0.47 17.93 -53.64
CA SER A 8 1.01 17.04 -52.61
C SER A 8 0.48 17.48 -51.24
N LEU A 9 -0.49 16.75 -50.69
CA LEU A 9 -0.88 16.82 -49.28
C LEU A 9 0.21 16.14 -48.44
N ALA A 10 1.09 16.93 -47.83
CA ALA A 10 2.00 16.45 -46.80
C ALA A 10 1.20 16.23 -45.50
N MET A 11 0.87 14.96 -45.22
CA MET A 11 0.39 14.53 -43.91
C MET A 11 1.55 14.65 -42.91
N LEU A 12 1.51 15.67 -42.05
CA LEU A 12 2.31 15.70 -40.82
C LEU A 12 1.79 14.62 -39.87
N ALA A 13 2.46 13.47 -39.83
CA ALA A 13 2.25 12.47 -38.79
C ALA A 13 2.91 12.97 -37.50
N LEU A 14 2.14 13.67 -36.66
CA LEU A 14 2.53 13.98 -35.29
C LEU A 14 2.45 12.69 -34.47
N VAL A 15 3.58 11.98 -34.35
CA VAL A 15 3.73 10.85 -33.43
C VAL A 15 3.66 11.40 -32.01
N LEU A 16 2.44 11.43 -31.43
CA LEU A 16 2.25 11.51 -29.99
C LEU A 16 2.83 10.22 -29.40
N ILE A 17 4.09 10.30 -28.97
CA ILE A 17 4.64 9.36 -28.00
C ILE A 17 3.81 9.58 -26.73
N LEU A 18 2.77 8.76 -26.58
CA LEU A 18 2.08 8.54 -25.33
C LEU A 18 3.13 8.01 -24.36
N ALA A 19 3.80 8.92 -23.66
CA ALA A 19 4.61 8.60 -22.51
C ALA A 19 3.67 8.00 -21.48
N TRP A 20 3.56 6.66 -21.48
CA TRP A 20 2.95 5.94 -20.38
C TRP A 20 3.64 6.41 -19.11
N PRO A 21 2.89 6.84 -18.06
CA PRO A 21 3.51 7.20 -16.81
C PRO A 21 4.34 5.99 -16.36
N PRO A 22 5.61 6.18 -15.99
CA PRO A 22 6.48 5.08 -15.60
C PRO A 22 5.76 4.28 -14.51
N GLY A 23 5.58 2.99 -14.77
CA GLY A 23 5.02 2.04 -13.81
C GLY A 23 5.72 2.25 -12.46
N THR A 24 4.93 2.54 -11.43
CA THR A 24 5.38 2.75 -10.07
C THR A 24 6.21 1.55 -9.61
N ARG A 25 7.54 1.68 -9.61
CA ARG A 25 8.44 0.64 -9.10
C ARG A 25 8.20 0.46 -7.60
N ALA A 26 7.86 -0.76 -7.19
CA ALA A 26 8.05 -1.21 -5.83
C ALA A 26 9.53 -0.97 -5.45
N GLY A 27 9.80 -0.41 -4.27
CA GLY A 27 11.18 -0.14 -3.85
C GLY A 27 11.86 -1.47 -3.54
N GLN A 28 12.84 -1.90 -4.32
CA GLN A 28 13.58 -3.12 -3.97
C GLN A 28 14.42 -2.87 -2.71
N PRO A 29 14.47 -3.83 -1.76
CA PRO A 29 15.41 -3.78 -0.64
C PRO A 29 16.84 -3.59 -1.14
N ALA A 30 17.60 -2.72 -0.50
CA ALA A 30 19.03 -2.60 -0.72
C ALA A 30 19.79 -3.72 0.02
N PRO A 31 21.01 -4.08 -0.40
CA PRO A 31 21.84 -5.01 0.36
C PRO A 31 22.03 -4.56 1.82
N GLY A 32 21.78 -5.46 2.77
CA GLY A 32 21.86 -5.17 4.20
C GLY A 32 20.58 -4.63 4.82
N ASP A 33 19.56 -4.29 4.01
CA ASP A 33 18.25 -3.94 4.56
C ASP A 33 17.62 -5.14 5.27
N ARG A 34 16.96 -4.88 6.40
CA ARG A 34 16.20 -5.87 7.17
C ARG A 34 14.72 -5.50 7.25
N ILE A 35 13.88 -6.52 7.42
CA ILE A 35 12.45 -6.33 7.63
C ILE A 35 12.16 -6.46 9.12
N VAL A 36 11.59 -5.40 9.71
CA VAL A 36 11.07 -5.43 11.08
C VAL A 36 9.57 -5.66 11.01
N ALA A 37 9.11 -6.84 11.42
CA ALA A 37 7.68 -7.14 11.48
C ALA A 37 6.99 -6.27 12.54
N LEU A 38 5.87 -5.65 12.19
CA LEU A 38 5.10 -4.81 13.12
C LEU A 38 3.80 -5.49 13.54
N VAL A 39 3.03 -5.98 12.57
CA VAL A 39 1.66 -6.43 12.80
C VAL A 39 1.25 -7.48 11.78
N GLN A 40 0.50 -8.48 12.22
CA GLN A 40 -0.14 -9.45 11.33
C GLN A 40 -1.54 -8.95 10.93
N ILE A 41 -1.94 -9.24 9.70
CA ILE A 41 -3.21 -8.83 9.12
C ILE A 41 -3.88 -10.10 8.60
N ALA A 42 -5.03 -10.42 9.17
CA ALA A 42 -5.89 -11.52 8.75
C ALA A 42 -7.25 -11.00 8.29
N ASN A 43 -7.97 -11.81 7.53
CA ASN A 43 -9.29 -11.51 6.99
C ASN A 43 -10.25 -12.66 7.29
N ASP A 44 -11.54 -12.36 7.46
CA ASP A 44 -12.57 -13.36 7.74
C ASP A 44 -12.95 -14.26 6.54
N HIS A 45 -12.68 -13.80 5.32
CA HIS A 45 -13.03 -14.47 4.07
C HIS A 45 -11.82 -14.71 3.14
N ASP A 46 -10.59 -14.46 3.63
CA ASP A 46 -9.35 -14.76 2.92
C ASP A 46 -8.38 -15.45 3.90
N PRO A 47 -8.00 -16.71 3.65
CA PRO A 47 -7.13 -17.48 4.53
C PRO A 47 -5.66 -17.02 4.49
N SER A 48 -5.31 -16.06 3.63
CA SER A 48 -3.98 -15.50 3.53
C SER A 48 -3.66 -14.61 4.73
N ILE A 49 -2.43 -14.72 5.25
CA ILE A 49 -1.93 -13.89 6.35
C ILE A 49 -0.94 -12.88 5.79
N SER A 50 -1.19 -11.59 5.97
CA SER A 50 -0.27 -10.53 5.57
C SER A 50 0.47 -9.96 6.77
N THR A 51 1.79 -9.92 6.75
CA THR A 51 2.59 -9.20 7.74
C THR A 51 2.98 -7.84 7.20
N LEU A 52 2.59 -6.78 7.92
CA LEU A 52 3.09 -5.43 7.69
C LEU A 52 4.38 -5.25 8.49
N GLY A 53 5.42 -4.74 7.84
CA GLY A 53 6.71 -4.47 8.44
C GLY A 53 7.37 -3.20 7.91
N LEU A 54 8.45 -2.78 8.57
CA LEU A 54 9.32 -1.72 8.10
C LEU A 54 10.49 -2.31 7.33
N LEU A 55 10.89 -1.63 6.26
CA LEU A 55 12.19 -1.83 5.64
C LEU A 55 13.18 -0.87 6.31
N VAL A 56 14.19 -1.42 6.97
CA VAL A 56 15.16 -0.66 7.78
C VAL A 56 16.56 -0.92 7.26
N ASP A 57 17.35 0.14 7.10
CA ASP A 57 18.73 0.04 6.63
C ASP A 57 19.71 -0.35 7.76
N PRO A 58 20.98 -0.68 7.45
CA PRO A 58 21.99 -1.02 8.47
C PRO A 58 22.29 0.10 9.49
N ARG A 59 21.82 1.33 9.25
CA ARG A 59 21.97 2.49 10.16
C ARG A 59 20.69 2.73 10.97
N GLU A 60 19.79 1.76 11.00
CA GLU A 60 18.51 1.80 11.71
C GLU A 60 17.53 2.87 11.21
N ARG A 61 17.69 3.32 9.95
CA ARG A 61 16.79 4.29 9.33
C ARG A 61 15.67 3.59 8.57
N VAL A 62 14.46 4.11 8.68
CA VAL A 62 13.31 3.58 7.93
C VAL A 62 13.41 4.00 6.47
N ARG A 63 13.41 3.03 5.57
CA ARG A 63 13.45 3.22 4.11
C ARG A 63 12.08 3.08 3.45
N GLY A 64 11.18 2.34 4.11
CA GLY A 64 9.89 2.02 3.54
C GLY A 64 9.06 1.06 4.37
N ILE A 65 7.99 0.57 3.73
CA ILE A 65 7.08 -0.43 4.27
C ILE A 65 7.21 -1.71 3.45
N SER A 66 7.24 -2.85 4.13
CA SER A 66 7.15 -4.18 3.53
C SER A 66 5.81 -4.82 3.90
N ILE A 67 5.18 -5.46 2.92
CA ILE A 67 4.01 -6.31 3.12
C ILE A 67 4.35 -7.68 2.58
N VAL A 68 4.33 -8.67 3.48
CA VAL A 68 4.60 -10.07 3.17
C VAL A 68 3.30 -10.85 3.34
N THR A 69 2.68 -11.27 2.25
CA THR A 69 1.46 -12.06 2.26
C THR A 69 1.80 -13.53 2.08
N ARG A 70 1.39 -14.39 3.02
CA ARG A 70 1.50 -15.85 2.91
C ARG A 70 0.14 -16.41 2.52
N HIS A 71 0.10 -17.13 1.41
CA HIS A 71 -1.09 -17.84 0.95
C HIS A 71 -1.05 -19.29 1.46
N PRO A 72 -2.22 -19.93 1.68
CA PRO A 72 -2.28 -21.35 1.99
C PRO A 72 -1.54 -22.22 0.96
N ALA A 73 -1.17 -23.43 1.38
CA ALA A 73 -0.58 -24.39 0.46
C ALA A 73 -1.59 -24.76 -0.65
N GLY A 74 -1.20 -24.63 -1.92
CA GLY A 74 -2.02 -25.01 -3.07
C GLY A 74 -2.68 -23.86 -3.82
N GLU A 75 -2.59 -22.63 -3.32
CA GLU A 75 -3.12 -21.43 -4.02
C GLU A 75 -2.04 -20.70 -4.83
N SER A 76 -2.43 -20.17 -5.99
CA SER A 76 -1.62 -19.26 -6.82
C SER A 76 -2.12 -17.82 -6.62
N PRO A 77 -1.25 -16.80 -6.50
CA PRO A 77 0.20 -16.82 -6.73
C PRO A 77 1.01 -17.39 -5.55
N ALA A 78 2.31 -17.63 -5.79
CA ALA A 78 3.27 -18.29 -4.89
C ALA A 78 3.01 -18.10 -3.39
N HIS A 79 3.25 -19.17 -2.61
CA HIS A 79 3.04 -19.29 -1.15
C HIS A 79 3.46 -18.09 -0.30
N THR A 80 4.34 -17.21 -0.80
CA THR A 80 4.59 -15.91 -0.18
C THR A 80 4.82 -14.81 -1.23
N VAL A 81 3.98 -13.79 -1.22
CA VAL A 81 4.12 -12.57 -2.02
C VAL A 81 4.73 -11.46 -1.18
N ARG A 82 5.81 -10.85 -1.66
CA ARG A 82 6.48 -9.72 -0.98
C ARG A 82 6.32 -8.45 -1.80
N ARG A 83 5.84 -7.39 -1.15
CA ARG A 83 5.71 -6.06 -1.74
C ARG A 83 6.42 -5.06 -0.86
N HIS A 84 7.16 -4.16 -1.48
CA HIS A 84 7.97 -3.16 -0.81
C HIS A 84 7.65 -1.78 -1.37
N PHE A 85 7.48 -0.81 -0.48
CA PHE A 85 7.05 0.53 -0.82
C PHE A 85 7.97 1.54 -0.17
N THR A 86 8.41 2.51 -0.96
CA THR A 86 9.24 3.63 -0.46
C THR A 86 8.41 4.54 0.44
N LEU A 87 9.07 5.26 1.35
CA LEU A 87 8.40 6.30 2.17
C LEU A 87 7.71 7.36 1.32
N GLN A 88 8.30 7.73 0.17
CA GLN A 88 7.67 8.67 -0.77
C GLN A 88 6.31 8.15 -1.27
N ARG A 89 6.20 6.84 -1.55
CA ARG A 89 4.93 6.26 -2.01
C ARG A 89 3.89 6.23 -0.88
N VAL A 90 4.32 5.85 0.33
CA VAL A 90 3.46 5.85 1.53
C VAL A 90 2.95 7.26 1.84
N GLY A 91 3.81 8.28 1.70
CA GLY A 91 3.48 9.69 1.89
C GLY A 91 2.71 10.35 0.75
N SER A 92 2.49 9.65 -0.37
CA SER A 92 1.72 10.22 -1.47
C SER A 92 0.23 10.35 -1.10
N PRO A 93 -0.53 11.27 -1.73
CA PRO A 93 -1.96 11.42 -1.47
C PRO A 93 -2.77 10.13 -1.67
N ARG A 94 -2.32 9.26 -2.59
CA ARG A 94 -2.91 7.95 -2.90
C ARG A 94 -2.42 6.83 -1.97
N GLY A 95 -1.24 7.00 -1.35
CA GLY A 95 -0.61 5.97 -0.53
C GLY A 95 -0.23 4.70 -1.29
N ILE A 96 -0.21 3.59 -0.55
CA ILE A 96 0.03 2.23 -1.05
C ILE A 96 -1.24 1.40 -0.94
N VAL A 97 -1.43 0.48 -1.88
CA VAL A 97 -2.58 -0.43 -1.85
C VAL A 97 -2.15 -1.72 -1.20
N VAL A 98 -2.76 -2.03 -0.06
CA VAL A 98 -2.51 -3.24 0.71
C VAL A 98 -3.29 -4.40 0.08
N THR A 99 -4.58 -4.18 -0.21
CA THR A 99 -5.47 -5.22 -0.73
C THR A 99 -6.31 -4.69 -1.89
N ARG A 100 -6.40 -5.50 -2.95
CA ARG A 100 -7.35 -5.31 -4.06
C ARG A 100 -8.32 -6.49 -4.08
N LYS A 101 -9.59 -6.22 -4.41
CA LYS A 101 -10.61 -7.25 -4.66
C LYS A 101 -11.41 -6.86 -5.90
N HIS A 102 -11.53 -7.77 -6.86
CA HIS A 102 -12.19 -7.52 -8.16
C HIS A 102 -11.73 -6.21 -8.84
N GLY A 103 -10.41 -5.97 -8.86
CA GLY A 103 -9.81 -4.77 -9.45
C GLY A 103 -9.92 -3.49 -8.62
N ARG A 104 -10.73 -3.47 -7.56
CA ARG A 104 -10.94 -2.31 -6.69
C ARG A 104 -9.96 -2.28 -5.52
N GLU A 105 -9.54 -1.08 -5.13
CA GLU A 105 -8.72 -0.84 -3.93
C GLU A 105 -9.61 -0.98 -2.70
N VAL A 106 -9.39 -2.03 -1.91
CA VAL A 106 -10.21 -2.31 -0.73
C VAL A 106 -9.58 -1.75 0.52
N ILE A 107 -8.25 -1.87 0.63
CA ILE A 107 -7.49 -1.32 1.75
C ILE A 107 -6.26 -0.61 1.19
N ALA A 108 -6.10 0.65 1.57
CA ALA A 108 -4.95 1.48 1.29
C ALA A 108 -4.34 2.01 2.58
N LEU A 109 -3.03 2.22 2.57
CA LEU A 109 -2.26 2.77 3.66
C LEU A 109 -1.51 4.02 3.17
N ARG A 110 -1.67 5.12 3.87
CA ARG A 110 -0.94 6.37 3.58
C ARG A 110 -0.43 7.00 4.85
N GLY A 111 0.52 7.91 4.76
CA GLY A 111 0.95 8.69 5.91
C GLY A 111 2.42 9.04 5.86
N HIS A 112 2.93 9.51 6.98
CA HIS A 112 4.31 9.96 7.07
C HIS A 112 5.05 9.15 8.14
N ILE A 113 6.26 8.74 7.79
CA ILE A 113 7.22 8.15 8.72
C ILE A 113 8.49 8.97 8.57
N ASP A 114 8.97 9.50 9.69
CA ASP A 114 10.27 10.12 9.78
C ASP A 114 11.34 9.01 9.69
N PRO A 115 12.23 9.05 8.67
CA PRO A 115 13.19 8.00 8.42
C PRO A 115 14.24 7.86 9.52
N ASP A 116 14.53 8.93 10.25
CA ASP A 116 15.64 9.01 11.22
C ASP A 116 15.18 8.61 12.62
N THR A 117 13.98 9.02 13.01
CA THR A 117 13.41 8.67 14.31
C THR A 117 12.61 7.37 14.26
N GLY A 118 12.18 6.93 13.08
CA GLY A 118 11.28 5.80 12.90
C GLY A 118 9.89 6.01 13.48
N ARG A 119 9.50 7.28 13.74
CA ARG A 119 8.18 7.66 14.25
C ARG A 119 7.29 8.15 13.11
N GLY A 120 5.99 7.95 13.23
CA GLY A 120 5.08 8.35 12.16
C GLY A 120 3.61 8.19 12.49
N VAL A 121 2.78 8.71 11.59
CA VAL A 121 1.33 8.51 11.61
C VAL A 121 0.92 7.93 10.27
N LEU A 122 0.26 6.78 10.33
CA LEU A 122 -0.30 6.11 9.18
C LEU A 122 -1.82 6.16 9.27
N THR A 123 -2.46 6.28 8.11
CA THR A 123 -3.91 6.27 7.93
C THR A 123 -4.25 5.06 7.07
N ILE A 124 -5.08 4.18 7.63
CA ILE A 124 -5.68 3.07 6.91
C ILE A 124 -6.99 3.59 6.32
N ARG A 125 -7.11 3.56 5.00
CA ARG A 125 -8.36 3.83 4.28
C ARG A 125 -8.92 2.52 3.76
N TYR A 126 -10.20 2.26 3.98
CA TYR A 126 -10.84 1.06 3.47
C TYR A 126 -12.19 1.34 2.80
N LEU A 127 -12.52 0.54 1.80
CA LEU A 127 -13.80 0.58 1.10
C LEU A 127 -14.88 -0.01 2.01
N SER A 128 -15.67 0.84 2.64
CA SER A 128 -16.73 0.42 3.56
C SER A 128 -18.00 -0.01 2.83
N ASN A 129 -18.25 0.57 1.65
CA ASN A 129 -19.36 0.19 0.78
C ASN A 129 -18.99 0.38 -0.70
N ALA A 130 -18.97 -0.71 -1.46
CA ALA A 130 -18.58 -0.78 -2.85
C ALA A 130 -19.66 -0.28 -3.81
N LEU A 131 -20.94 -0.33 -3.41
CA LEU A 131 -22.07 0.15 -4.21
C LEU A 131 -22.01 1.68 -4.34
N PHE A 132 -21.73 2.37 -3.24
CA PHE A 132 -21.64 3.84 -3.21
C PHE A 132 -20.20 4.37 -3.31
N GLY A 133 -19.20 3.49 -3.37
CA GLY A 133 -17.79 3.89 -3.33
C GLY A 133 -17.39 4.57 -2.02
N SER A 134 -18.11 4.32 -0.93
CA SER A 134 -17.85 4.94 0.37
C SER A 134 -16.62 4.34 1.03
N HIS A 135 -15.80 5.22 1.61
CA HIS A 135 -14.60 4.82 2.33
C HIS A 135 -14.65 5.32 3.77
N ARG A 136 -14.00 4.57 4.65
CA ARG A 136 -13.71 5.00 6.02
C ARG A 136 -12.21 5.03 6.24
N GLU A 137 -11.78 5.82 7.20
CA GLU A 137 -10.38 5.99 7.55
C GLU A 137 -10.18 5.86 9.05
N CYS A 138 -9.07 5.24 9.45
CA CYS A 138 -8.60 5.28 10.84
C CYS A 138 -7.09 5.50 10.88
N ARG A 139 -6.58 5.95 12.02
CA ARG A 139 -5.18 6.31 12.20
C ARG A 139 -4.50 5.33 13.15
N ILE A 140 -3.24 5.03 12.84
CA ILE A 140 -2.32 4.31 13.71
C ILE A 140 -1.01 5.10 13.79
N ARG A 141 -0.32 5.04 14.92
CA ARG A 141 0.99 5.67 15.10
C ARG A 141 2.07 4.61 15.05
N LEU A 142 3.14 4.90 14.33
CA LEU A 142 4.38 4.17 14.44
C LEU A 142 5.24 4.85 15.49
N VAL A 143 5.68 4.07 16.48
CA VAL A 143 6.59 4.55 17.53
C VAL A 143 7.85 3.69 17.54
N HIS A 144 8.95 4.31 17.92
CA HIS A 144 10.24 3.67 18.14
C HIS A 144 10.80 4.19 19.46
N ASP A 145 11.05 3.25 20.37
CA ASP A 145 11.55 3.48 21.73
C ASP A 145 12.36 2.27 22.22
N ALA A 146 12.69 2.21 23.52
CA ALA A 146 13.49 1.12 24.10
C ALA A 146 12.92 -0.29 23.89
N ARG A 147 11.62 -0.43 23.57
CA ARG A 147 10.97 -1.71 23.24
C ARG A 147 10.99 -2.04 21.75
N GLY A 148 11.63 -1.21 20.93
CA GLY A 148 11.70 -1.34 19.48
C GLY A 148 10.55 -0.65 18.75
N TRP A 149 10.41 -0.97 17.45
CA TRP A 149 9.34 -0.44 16.61
C TRP A 149 8.01 -1.14 16.89
N ARG A 150 6.95 -0.36 17.05
CA ARG A 150 5.60 -0.87 17.28
C ARG A 150 4.55 0.06 16.72
N LEU A 151 3.40 -0.51 16.37
CA LEU A 151 2.22 0.25 16.00
C LEU A 151 1.36 0.45 17.24
N THR A 152 0.77 1.63 17.36
CA THR A 152 -0.15 1.97 18.43
C THR A 152 -1.39 2.63 17.86
N GLU A 153 -2.53 2.39 18.49
CA GLU A 153 -3.74 3.18 18.20
C GLU A 153 -3.60 4.61 18.78
N PRO A 154 -4.48 5.55 18.42
CA PRO A 154 -4.43 6.90 18.96
C PRO A 154 -4.53 6.98 20.50
N GLY A 155 -5.13 5.98 21.15
CA GLY A 155 -5.19 5.82 22.60
C GLY A 155 -3.92 5.28 23.26
N GLY A 156 -2.92 4.85 22.47
CA GLY A 156 -1.63 4.37 22.94
C GLY A 156 -1.51 2.85 23.16
N ALA A 157 -2.60 2.09 23.01
CA ALA A 157 -2.52 0.64 23.06
C ALA A 157 -1.71 0.10 21.87
N VAL A 158 -0.90 -0.94 22.12
CA VAL A 158 -0.07 -1.57 21.09
C VAL A 158 -0.93 -2.44 20.20
N VAL A 159 -0.68 -2.37 18.90
CA VAL A 159 -1.38 -3.15 17.88
C VAL A 159 -0.45 -4.24 17.37
N THR A 160 -0.68 -5.47 17.80
CA THR A 160 0.09 -6.67 17.37
C THR A 160 -0.58 -7.41 16.23
N ASP A 161 -1.90 -7.30 16.14
CA ASP A 161 -2.74 -7.98 15.17
C ASP A 161 -3.83 -7.05 14.63
N LEU A 162 -4.12 -7.19 13.34
CA LEU A 162 -5.23 -6.54 12.66
C LEU A 162 -6.15 -7.61 12.07
N TYR A 163 -7.41 -7.54 12.44
CA TYR A 163 -8.44 -8.42 11.88
C TYR A 163 -9.40 -7.63 11.02
N VAL A 164 -9.37 -7.91 9.71
CA VAL A 164 -10.26 -7.30 8.71
C VAL A 164 -11.54 -8.11 8.64
N LYS A 165 -12.66 -7.54 9.10
CA LYS A 165 -13.97 -8.13 8.86
C LYS A 165 -14.57 -7.55 7.59
N THR A 166 -15.13 -8.41 6.76
CA THR A 166 -15.75 -8.03 5.51
C THR A 166 -17.23 -8.37 5.52
N TRP A 167 -17.94 -7.80 4.56
CA TRP A 167 -19.34 -8.09 4.26
C TRP A 167 -19.52 -8.00 2.74
N PHE A 168 -20.70 -8.34 2.25
CA PHE A 168 -20.96 -8.42 0.82
C PHE A 168 -20.52 -7.16 0.03
N LEU A 169 -20.67 -5.98 0.63
CA LEU A 169 -20.36 -4.71 -0.03
C LEU A 169 -19.01 -4.10 0.40
N GLY A 170 -18.17 -4.72 1.23
CA GLY A 170 -16.86 -4.13 1.56
C GLY A 170 -16.26 -4.60 2.88
N VAL A 171 -15.48 -3.72 3.51
CA VAL A 171 -14.91 -3.93 4.84
C VAL A 171 -15.82 -3.29 5.88
N SER A 172 -16.24 -4.07 6.87
CA SER A 172 -17.10 -3.59 7.95
C SER A 172 -16.29 -2.99 9.10
N THR A 173 -15.14 -3.59 9.43
CA THR A 173 -14.24 -3.11 10.49
C THR A 173 -12.82 -3.63 10.27
N ILE A 174 -11.84 -2.94 10.85
CA ILE A 174 -10.45 -3.41 10.98
C ILE A 174 -10.10 -3.29 12.46
N ALA A 175 -10.27 -4.38 13.20
CA ALA A 175 -10.04 -4.38 14.64
C ALA A 175 -8.53 -4.49 14.96
N PRO A 176 -8.03 -3.85 16.03
CA PRO A 176 -8.76 -2.95 16.95
C PRO A 176 -8.83 -1.49 16.49
N VAL A 177 -8.16 -1.13 15.40
CA VAL A 177 -7.81 0.28 15.08
C VAL A 177 -8.90 1.09 14.39
N CYS A 178 -9.85 0.44 13.73
CA CYS A 178 -10.97 1.04 13.03
C CYS A 178 -12.28 0.45 13.59
N PRO A 179 -12.77 0.85 14.78
CA PRO A 179 -13.99 0.30 15.35
C PRO A 179 -15.21 0.59 14.46
N HIS A 180 -16.26 -0.22 14.62
CA HIS A 180 -17.55 0.04 14.00
C HIS A 180 -17.98 1.48 14.33
N GLY A 181 -18.41 2.21 13.31
CA GLY A 181 -19.08 3.49 13.48
C GLY A 181 -20.49 3.37 12.98
#